data_AF-T1HL48-F1
#
_entry.id   AF-T1HL48-F1
#
_cell.length_a   1.000
_cell.length_b   1.000
_cell.length_c   1.000
_cell.angle_alpha   90.00
_cell.angle_beta   90.00
_cell.angle_gamma   90.00
#
_symmetry.space_group_name_H-M   'P 1'
#
loop_
_entity.id
_entity.type
_entity.pdbx_description
1 polymer ?
#
loop_
_entity_poly.entity_id
_entity_poly.type
_entity_poly.pdbx_seq_one_letter_code
_entity_poly.pdbx_strand_id
1 'polypeptide(L)'
;MGTSITSSSDAVLKQNPFWWTHQRHDGKLWNLNNYRTDMIQALGGVEGILEHTLFKGTYFPTWEGLFWEKASGFEESMKYKKLTNAQRSGLNQIPNRRFTLWWSPTINRANVYVGFQ
;
A
#
# COMPACT_ATOMS: atom_id res chain seq x y z
N MET A 1 -41.02 -28.93 10.77
CA MET A 1 -39.78 -29.23 11.52
C MET A 1 -38.65 -29.38 10.51
N GLY A 2 -37.91 -28.32 10.24
CA GLY A 2 -36.71 -28.34 9.42
C GLY A 2 -35.69 -27.46 10.12
N THR A 3 -34.83 -28.08 10.93
CA THR A 3 -33.76 -27.38 11.65
C THR A 3 -32.71 -26.96 10.64
N SER A 4 -32.71 -25.68 10.28
CA SER A 4 -31.62 -25.05 9.53
C SER A 4 -30.36 -25.15 10.37
N ILE A 5 -29.44 -26.02 9.97
CA ILE A 5 -28.10 -26.12 10.56
C ILE A 5 -27.36 -24.83 10.18
N THR A 6 -27.32 -23.86 11.09
CA THR A 6 -26.34 -22.79 11.02
C THR A 6 -24.99 -23.43 11.33
N SER A 7 -24.20 -23.74 10.30
CA SER A 7 -22.83 -24.21 10.49
C SER A 7 -22.02 -23.11 11.18
N SER A 8 -21.68 -23.31 12.45
CA SER A 8 -20.83 -22.42 13.22
C SER A 8 -19.47 -22.26 12.54
N SER A 9 -19.22 -21.09 11.97
CA SER A 9 -17.96 -20.74 11.32
C SER A 9 -17.02 -20.03 12.31
N ASP A 10 -16.73 -20.65 13.46
CA ASP A 10 -15.85 -20.10 14.49
C ASP A 10 -14.37 -20.49 14.28
N ALA A 11 -13.88 -20.48 13.05
CA ALA A 11 -12.55 -21.00 12.70
C ALA A 11 -11.57 -19.94 12.19
N VAL A 12 -11.91 -18.65 12.17
CA VAL A 12 -11.05 -17.60 11.61
C VAL A 12 -10.88 -16.45 12.61
N LEU A 13 -9.65 -16.31 13.14
CA LEU A 13 -9.26 -15.22 14.06
C LEU A 13 -9.25 -13.83 13.38
N LYS A 14 -9.22 -13.79 12.04
CA LYS A 14 -9.25 -12.55 11.25
C LYS A 14 -10.66 -12.27 10.75
N GLN A 15 -11.22 -11.13 11.12
CA GLN A 15 -12.53 -10.68 10.65
C GLN A 15 -12.54 -10.50 9.12
N ASN A 16 -13.53 -11.11 8.45
CA ASN A 16 -13.77 -10.94 7.02
C ASN A 16 -14.84 -9.84 6.79
N PRO A 17 -14.48 -8.69 6.18
CA PRO A 17 -15.46 -7.65 5.87
C PRO A 17 -16.45 -8.04 4.76
N PHE A 18 -16.13 -9.07 3.95
CA PHE A 18 -16.97 -9.55 2.85
C PHE A 18 -17.57 -10.93 3.18
N TRP A 19 -18.10 -11.09 4.40
CA TRP A 19 -18.72 -12.35 4.82
C TRP A 19 -19.99 -12.70 4.02
N TRP A 20 -20.60 -11.72 3.35
CA TRP A 20 -21.87 -11.85 2.63
C TRP A 20 -21.73 -12.23 1.14
N THR A 21 -20.52 -12.29 0.58
CA THR A 21 -20.31 -12.60 -0.84
C THR A 21 -19.12 -13.54 -1.05
N HIS A 22 -19.13 -14.28 -2.15
CA HIS A 22 -18.04 -15.17 -2.53
C HIS A 22 -17.72 -15.08 -4.02
N GLN A 23 -16.49 -14.67 -4.37
CA GLN A 23 -16.10 -14.37 -5.76
C GLN A 23 -16.26 -15.56 -6.73
N ARG A 24 -16.17 -16.81 -6.28
CA ARG A 24 -16.36 -17.98 -7.15
C ARG A 24 -17.83 -18.22 -7.54
N HIS A 25 -18.78 -17.76 -6.72
CA HIS A 25 -20.21 -17.97 -6.94
C HIS A 25 -20.88 -16.69 -7.48
N ASP A 26 -20.59 -15.54 -6.85
CA ASP A 26 -21.22 -14.25 -7.19
C ASP A 26 -20.42 -13.45 -8.23
N GLY A 27 -19.18 -13.87 -8.51
CA GLY A 27 -18.25 -13.08 -9.30
C GLY A 27 -17.73 -11.84 -8.57
N LYS A 28 -17.18 -10.89 -9.32
CA LYS A 28 -16.64 -9.63 -8.76
C LYS A 28 -17.73 -8.56 -8.80
N LEU A 29 -18.24 -8.18 -7.63
CA LEU A 29 -19.38 -7.26 -7.50
C LEU A 29 -19.04 -5.77 -7.68
N TRP A 30 -17.76 -5.41 -7.86
CA TRP A 30 -17.31 -4.03 -8.06
C TRP A 30 -16.20 -3.93 -9.10
N ASN A 31 -16.17 -2.82 -9.83
CA ASN A 31 -15.08 -2.49 -10.74
C ASN A 31 -14.57 -1.07 -10.47
N LEU A 32 -13.36 -0.98 -9.92
CA LEU A 32 -12.71 0.29 -9.54
C LEU A 32 -11.61 0.71 -10.53
N ASN A 33 -11.57 0.11 -11.73
CA ASN A 33 -10.56 0.43 -12.72
C ASN A 33 -10.68 1.88 -13.20
N ASN A 34 -11.90 2.37 -13.44
CA ASN A 34 -12.14 3.75 -13.87
C ASN A 34 -11.75 4.75 -12.78
N TYR A 35 -12.13 4.46 -11.52
CA TYR A 35 -11.76 5.30 -10.38
C TYR A 35 -10.25 5.53 -10.29
N ARG A 36 -9.43 4.50 -10.56
CA ARG A 36 -7.97 4.65 -10.60
C ARG A 36 -7.53 5.65 -11.66
N THR A 37 -8.06 5.51 -12.89
CA THR A 37 -7.72 6.40 -14.01
C THR A 37 -8.17 7.83 -13.72
N ASP A 38 -9.41 7.99 -13.27
CA ASP A 38 -10.00 9.30 -12.95
C ASP A 38 -9.21 10.00 -11.85
N MET A 39 -8.74 9.26 -10.84
CA MET A 39 -7.92 9.84 -9.78
C MET A 39 -6.56 10.34 -10.25
N ILE A 40 -5.91 9.61 -11.16
CA ILE A 40 -4.65 10.06 -11.77
C ILE A 40 -4.89 11.36 -12.53
N GLN A 41 -5.98 11.44 -13.31
CA GLN A 41 -6.31 12.64 -14.06
C GLN A 41 -6.66 13.83 -13.15
N ALA A 42 -7.47 13.60 -12.11
CA ALA A 42 -7.84 14.63 -11.15
C ALA A 42 -6.65 15.22 -10.39
N LEU A 43 -5.57 14.44 -10.20
CA LEU A 43 -4.32 14.88 -9.58
C LEU A 43 -3.33 15.54 -10.56
N GLY A 44 -3.73 15.80 -11.80
CA GLY A 44 -2.89 16.45 -12.81
C GLY A 44 -2.07 15.49 -13.67
N GLY A 45 -2.52 14.23 -13.80
CA GLY A 45 -1.83 13.20 -14.58
C GLY A 45 -0.62 12.62 -13.86
N VAL A 46 0.05 11.67 -14.51
CA VAL A 46 1.21 10.97 -13.92
C VAL A 46 2.37 11.92 -13.69
N GLU A 47 2.68 12.77 -14.67
CA GLU A 47 3.78 13.75 -14.57
C GLU A 47 3.53 14.75 -13.43
N GLY A 48 2.31 15.30 -13.33
CA GLY A 48 1.94 16.22 -12.26
C GLY A 48 2.13 15.60 -10.88
N ILE A 49 1.75 14.34 -10.70
CA ILE A 49 1.99 13.61 -9.46
C ILE A 49 3.50 13.43 -9.20
N LEU A 50 4.30 13.09 -10.22
CA LEU A 50 5.72 12.82 -10.06
C LEU A 50 6.55 14.06 -9.71
N GLU A 51 6.10 15.27 -10.05
CA GLU A 51 6.71 16.53 -9.58
C GLU A 51 6.72 16.65 -8.04
N HIS A 52 5.80 15.97 -7.36
CA HIS A 52 5.72 15.94 -5.90
C HIS A 52 6.62 14.88 -5.26
N THR A 53 7.41 14.16 -6.05
CA THR A 53 8.20 13.01 -5.62
C THR A 53 9.69 13.20 -5.92
N LEU A 54 10.53 12.30 -5.42
CA LEU A 54 11.96 12.25 -5.72
C LEU A 54 12.28 11.66 -7.11
N PHE A 55 11.29 11.50 -8.00
CA PHE A 55 11.47 10.87 -9.31
C PHE A 55 12.60 11.51 -10.13
N LYS A 56 12.62 12.85 -10.26
CA LYS A 56 13.70 13.54 -10.99
C LYS A 56 15.09 13.28 -10.42
N GLY A 57 15.21 13.07 -9.11
CA GLY A 57 16.46 12.74 -8.43
C GLY A 57 16.99 11.33 -8.74
N THR A 58 16.16 10.43 -9.26
CA THR A 58 16.57 9.09 -9.71
C THR A 58 17.18 9.08 -11.11
N TYR A 59 17.11 10.20 -11.86
CA TYR A 59 17.64 10.36 -13.21
C TYR A 59 17.12 9.36 -14.25
N PHE A 60 16.00 8.68 -13.99
CA PHE A 60 15.35 7.86 -15.03
C PHE A 60 14.76 8.75 -16.13
N PRO A 61 14.88 8.34 -17.42
CA PRO A 61 14.39 9.14 -18.54
C PRO A 61 12.86 9.12 -18.70
N THR A 62 12.19 8.08 -18.20
CA THR A 62 10.73 7.94 -18.23
C THR A 62 10.24 7.18 -17.00
N TRP A 63 8.98 7.41 -16.64
CA TRP A 63 8.29 6.66 -15.58
C TRP A 63 7.69 5.35 -16.10
N GLU A 64 7.58 5.19 -17.41
CA GLU A 64 7.04 3.99 -18.04
C GLU A 64 7.95 2.78 -17.75
N GLY A 65 7.35 1.66 -17.35
CA GLY A 65 8.09 0.44 -17.03
C GLY A 65 8.81 0.45 -15.67
N LEU A 66 8.59 1.46 -14.83
CA LEU A 66 9.04 1.40 -13.44
C LEU A 66 8.12 0.52 -12.60
N PHE A 67 8.73 -0.31 -11.76
CA PHE A 67 8.03 -1.23 -10.87
C PHE A 67 8.44 -1.01 -9.43
N TRP A 68 7.44 -0.95 -8.54
CA TRP A 68 7.67 -1.01 -7.10
C TRP A 68 7.90 -2.47 -6.70
N GLU A 69 9.13 -2.82 -6.34
CA GLU A 69 9.42 -4.11 -5.71
C GLU A 69 8.58 -4.25 -4.42
N LYS A 70 7.70 -5.26 -4.37
CA LYS A 70 6.69 -5.46 -3.31
C LYS A 70 7.24 -6.04 -2.01
N ALA A 71 8.34 -6.77 -2.08
CA ALA A 71 9.09 -7.26 -0.94
C ALA A 71 10.54 -7.35 -1.39
N SER A 72 11.45 -6.70 -0.68
CA SER A 72 12.87 -6.92 -0.94
C SER A 72 13.26 -8.31 -0.47
N GLY A 73 14.22 -8.97 -1.13
CA GLY A 73 14.75 -10.25 -0.66
C GLY A 73 15.22 -10.23 0.81
N PHE A 74 15.57 -9.04 1.31
CA PHE A 74 15.87 -8.80 2.72
C PHE A 74 14.65 -9.01 3.64
N GLU A 75 13.50 -8.40 3.34
CA GLU A 75 12.27 -8.55 4.15
C GLU A 75 11.79 -10.00 4.18
N GLU A 76 11.87 -10.71 3.05
CA GLU A 76 11.51 -12.12 2.97
C GLU A 76 12.44 -13.01 3.80
N SER A 77 13.75 -12.74 3.76
CA SER A 77 14.76 -13.46 4.55
C SER A 77 14.59 -13.28 6.07
N MET A 78 13.95 -12.19 6.50
CA MET A 78 13.71 -11.86 7.91
C MET A 78 12.30 -12.26 8.38
N LYS A 79 11.35 -12.45 7.47
CA LYS A 79 9.94 -12.77 7.77
C LYS A 79 9.77 -14.04 8.61
N TYR A 80 10.55 -15.07 8.31
CA TYR A 80 10.48 -16.38 8.98
C TYR A 80 11.56 -16.57 10.06
N LYS A 81 12.46 -15.59 10.24
CA LYS A 81 13.45 -15.63 11.32
C LYS A 81 12.80 -15.29 12.65
N LYS A 82 13.28 -15.92 13.71
CA LYS A 82 12.83 -15.65 15.07
C LYS A 82 13.38 -14.28 15.51
N LEU A 83 12.52 -13.27 15.46
CA LEU A 83 12.82 -11.90 15.84
C LEU A 83 12.12 -11.54 17.15
N THR A 84 12.77 -10.70 17.95
CA THR A 84 12.13 -10.09 19.12
C THR A 84 11.07 -9.08 18.69
N ASN A 85 10.14 -8.74 19.59
CA ASN A 85 9.12 -7.73 19.31
C ASN A 85 9.72 -6.35 18.96
N ALA A 86 10.85 -6.00 19.58
CA ALA A 86 11.59 -4.76 19.29
C ALA A 86 12.27 -4.78 17.90
N GLN A 87 12.79 -5.94 17.47
CA GLN A 87 13.32 -6.08 16.11
C GLN A 87 12.21 -6.01 15.06
N ARG A 88 11.04 -6.61 15.35
CA ARG A 88 9.88 -6.59 14.47
C ARG A 88 9.29 -5.19 14.32
N SER A 89 9.20 -4.41 15.41
CA SER A 89 8.74 -3.02 15.35
C SER A 89 9.70 -2.14 14.55
N GLY A 90 11.01 -2.35 14.65
CA GLY A 90 12.02 -1.68 13.83
C GLY A 90 11.88 -1.98 12.32
N LEU A 91 11.69 -3.24 11.95
CA LEU A 91 11.51 -3.63 10.54
C LEU A 91 10.24 -3.03 9.92
N ASN A 92 9.15 -2.90 10.69
CA ASN A 92 7.92 -2.26 10.23
C ASN A 92 8.08 -0.76 9.90
N GLN A 93 9.20 -0.12 10.30
CA GLN A 93 9.49 1.26 9.90
C GLN A 93 10.08 1.39 8.49
N ILE A 94 10.60 0.32 7.89
CA ILE A 94 11.28 0.37 6.58
C ILE A 94 10.33 0.80 5.45
N PRO A 95 9.10 0.25 5.33
CA PRO A 95 8.12 0.74 4.34
C PRO A 95 7.79 2.22 4.53
N ASN A 96 7.69 2.67 5.79
CA ASN A 96 7.42 4.07 6.12
C ASN A 96 8.58 4.98 5.68
N ARG A 97 9.84 4.54 5.83
CA ARG A 97 11.01 5.30 5.34
C ARG A 97 11.02 5.45 3.82
N ARG A 98 10.70 4.38 3.07
CA ARG A 98 10.63 4.42 1.60
C ARG A 98 9.54 5.40 1.14
N PHE A 99 8.37 5.36 1.77
CA PHE A 99 7.29 6.30 1.51
C PHE A 99 7.71 7.74 1.78
N THR A 100 8.27 8.01 2.97
CA THR A 100 8.73 9.36 3.35
C THR A 100 9.81 9.88 2.41
N LEU A 101 10.77 9.05 2.02
CA LEU A 101 11.83 9.45 1.08
C LEU A 101 11.26 9.79 -0.30
N TRP A 102 10.37 8.94 -0.82
CA TRP A 102 9.78 9.14 -2.14
C TRP A 102 8.99 10.45 -2.23
N TRP A 103 8.23 10.79 -1.19
CA TRP A 103 7.45 12.02 -1.10
C TRP A 103 8.19 13.17 -0.42
N SER A 104 9.50 13.03 -0.16
CA SER A 104 10.28 14.02 0.60
C SER A 104 10.23 15.44 0.04
N PRO A 105 10.20 15.70 -1.29
CA PRO A 105 10.10 17.07 -1.81
C PRO A 105 8.78 17.78 -1.49
N THR A 106 7.75 17.03 -1.10
CA THR A 106 6.45 17.58 -0.68
C THR A 106 6.28 17.60 0.83
N ILE A 107 6.81 16.58 1.53
CA ILE A 107 6.76 16.49 2.99
C ILE A 107 7.69 17.52 3.66
N ASN A 108 8.91 17.70 3.13
CA ASN A 108 9.93 18.59 3.69
C ASN A 108 10.03 19.91 2.91
N ARG A 109 8.90 20.61 2.75
CA ARG A 109 8.87 21.94 2.13
C ARG A 109 9.11 23.01 3.20
N ALA A 110 10.02 23.94 2.92
CA ALA A 110 10.30 25.11 3.77
C ALA A 110 9.05 25.96 4.09
N ASN A 111 7.97 25.82 3.30
CA ASN A 111 6.74 26.59 3.43
C ASN A 111 5.66 25.95 4.34
N VAL A 112 5.91 24.76 4.90
CA VAL A 112 4.92 24.01 5.69
C VAL A 112 5.38 23.76 7.13
N TYR A 113 6.69 23.86 7.40
CA TYR A 113 7.23 23.74 8.76
C TYR A 113 7.59 25.13 9.32
N VAL A 114 6.96 25.50 10.44
CA VAL A 114 7.51 26.53 11.33
C VAL A 114 8.63 25.85 12.13
N GLY A 115 9.84 25.83 11.56
CA GLY A 115 11.03 25.25 12.17
C GLY A 115 12.27 26.06 11.76
N PHE A 116 13.21 26.21 12.69
CA PHE A 116 14.45 26.95 12.48
C PHE A 116 15.32 26.25 11.42
N GLN A 117 15.87 27.04 10.50
CA GLN A 117 16.74 26.56 9.40
C GLN A 117 18.15 26.23 9.87
#